data_AF-A0A947YT58-F1
#
_entry.id   AF-A0A947YT58-F1
#
_cell.length_a   1.000
_cell.length_b   1.000
_cell.length_c   1.000
_cell.angle_alpha   90.00
_cell.angle_beta   90.00
_cell.angle_gamma   90.00
#
_symmetry.space_group_name_H-M   'P 1'
#
loop_
_entity.id
_entity.type
_entity.pdbx_description
1 polymer ?
#
loop_
_entity_poly.entity_id
_entity_poly.type
_entity_poly.pdbx_seq_one_letter_code
_entity_poly.pdbx_strand_id
1 'polypeptide(L)'
;MGPVRTSHILLKVGNGITDKESYDAICEIRDAIKQGQTTFAQMAKEYSECPSGSKGGDLGYFGPGTMVKPFEDASYSLTKSHPTTDGEPVKTQFGYHLIELTGRVMMPLLLRRKWRASSAYRQHLVEKLNTPAGQ
;
A
#
# COMPACT_ATOMS: atom_id res chain seq x y z
N MET A 1 -5.23 -16.12 3.05
CA MET A 1 -4.82 -14.80 3.57
C MET A 1 -6.05 -13.91 3.62
N GLY A 2 -6.12 -12.97 4.57
CA GLY A 2 -7.20 -11.99 4.66
C GLY A 2 -6.82 -10.66 4.00
N PRO A 3 -7.70 -9.64 4.08
CA PRO A 3 -7.41 -8.31 3.55
C PRO A 3 -6.24 -7.65 4.27
N VAL A 4 -5.49 -6.84 3.52
CA VAL A 4 -4.33 -6.05 3.98
C VAL A 4 -4.63 -4.57 3.79
N ARG A 5 -4.15 -3.73 4.71
CA ARG A 5 -4.16 -2.27 4.59
C ARG A 5 -2.74 -1.82 4.34
N THR A 6 -2.54 -1.08 3.25
CA THR A 6 -1.24 -0.50 2.94
C THR A 6 -1.39 0.97 2.63
N SER A 7 -0.32 1.71 2.91
CA SER A 7 -0.10 3.05 2.39
C SER A 7 0.93 2.99 1.28
N HIS A 8 0.81 3.86 0.27
CA HIS A 8 1.76 3.93 -0.82
C HIS A 8 2.19 5.36 -1.17
N ILE A 9 3.40 5.49 -1.68
CA ILE A 9 3.90 6.71 -2.32
C ILE A 9 4.17 6.35 -3.78
N LEU A 10 3.50 7.02 -4.70
CA LEU A 10 3.74 6.87 -6.14
C LEU A 10 4.55 8.07 -6.62
N LEU A 11 5.76 7.82 -7.15
CA LEU A 11 6.51 8.77 -7.96
C LEU A 11 6.33 8.37 -9.43
N LYS A 12 5.73 9.24 -10.26
CA LYS A 12 5.60 8.92 -11.68
C LYS A 12 6.92 9.10 -12.39
N VAL A 13 7.25 8.15 -13.25
CA VAL A 13 8.37 8.27 -14.17
C VAL A 13 7.85 8.96 -15.43
N GLY A 14 8.27 10.20 -15.65
CA GLY A 14 7.78 11.05 -16.74
C GLY A 14 8.01 12.53 -16.42
N ASN A 15 7.85 13.41 -17.41
CA ASN A 15 8.15 14.85 -17.31
C ASN A 15 9.65 15.20 -17.16
N GLY A 16 10.53 14.43 -17.81
CA GLY A 16 11.98 14.72 -17.84
C GLY A 16 12.78 14.06 -16.71
N ILE A 17 12.12 13.35 -15.80
CA ILE A 17 12.77 12.52 -14.77
C ILE A 17 12.97 11.11 -15.33
N THR A 18 14.19 10.60 -15.23
CA THR A 18 14.55 9.24 -15.64
C THR A 18 14.10 8.19 -14.62
N ASP A 19 14.00 6.93 -15.05
CA ASP A 19 13.75 5.80 -14.15
C ASP A 19 14.72 5.76 -12.97
N LYS A 20 16.01 6.05 -13.25
CA LYS A 20 17.06 6.04 -12.23
C LYS A 20 16.84 7.13 -11.19
N GLU A 21 16.54 8.35 -11.62
CA GLU A 21 16.29 9.46 -10.69
C GLU A 21 15.05 9.20 -9.82
N SER A 22 13.99 8.63 -10.40
CA SER A 22 12.79 8.26 -9.64
C SER A 22 13.07 7.16 -8.63
N TYR A 23 13.91 6.18 -8.98
CA TYR A 23 14.37 5.13 -8.09
C TYR A 23 15.24 5.67 -6.95
N ASP A 24 16.19 6.54 -7.27
CA ASP A 24 17.09 7.15 -6.29
C ASP A 24 16.27 8.00 -5.31
N ALA A 25 15.37 8.85 -5.81
CA ALA A 25 14.49 9.69 -4.98
C ALA A 25 13.60 8.88 -4.03
N ILE A 26 12.97 7.79 -4.51
CA ILE A 26 12.12 6.97 -3.65
C ILE A 26 12.92 6.17 -2.62
N CYS A 27 14.18 5.83 -2.93
CA CYS A 27 15.11 5.24 -1.97
C CYS A 27 15.50 6.24 -0.88
N GLU A 28 15.77 7.50 -1.23
CA GLU A 28 16.04 8.57 -0.27
C GLU A 28 14.85 8.79 0.67
N ILE A 29 13.62 8.85 0.12
CA ILE A 29 12.39 8.95 0.92
C ILE A 29 12.27 7.78 1.90
N ARG A 30 12.49 6.55 1.42
CA ARG A 30 12.47 5.35 2.27
C ARG A 30 13.49 5.48 3.40
N ASP A 31 14.72 5.87 3.09
CA ASP A 31 15.80 5.93 4.06
C ASP A 31 15.56 7.03 5.11
N ALA A 32 15.04 8.20 4.71
CA ALA A 32 14.61 9.26 5.62
C ALA A 32 13.50 8.79 6.58
N ILE A 33 12.52 8.02 6.08
CA ILE A 33 11.46 7.42 6.91
C ILE A 33 12.06 6.39 7.88
N LYS A 34 12.98 5.53 7.41
CA LYS A 34 13.63 4.50 8.26
C LYS A 34 14.51 5.12 9.35
N GLN A 35 15.13 6.27 9.06
CA GLN A 35 15.91 7.05 10.02
C GLN A 35 15.05 7.88 10.98
N GLY A 36 13.72 7.91 10.78
CA GLY A 36 12.80 8.69 11.62
C GLY A 36 12.88 10.20 11.42
N GLN A 37 13.49 10.67 10.31
CA GLN A 37 13.58 12.09 9.98
C GLN A 37 12.23 12.67 9.53
N THR A 38 11.37 11.83 8.96
CA THR A 38 10.06 12.18 8.42
C THR A 38 9.09 11.01 8.62
N THR A 39 7.80 11.26 8.37
CA THR A 39 6.77 10.22 8.38
C THR A 39 6.33 9.85 6.97
N PHE A 40 5.90 8.61 6.76
CA PHE A 40 5.35 8.14 5.48
C PHE A 40 4.21 9.03 5.00
N ALA A 41 3.32 9.42 5.92
CA ALA A 41 2.18 10.28 5.61
C ALA A 41 2.58 11.69 5.14
N GLN A 42 3.67 12.25 5.65
CA GLN A 42 4.19 13.55 5.19
C GLN A 42 4.77 13.42 3.78
N MET A 43 5.66 12.45 3.57
CA MET A 43 6.26 12.19 2.27
C MET A 43 5.21 11.83 1.21
N ALA A 44 4.16 11.11 1.60
CA ALA A 44 3.05 10.81 0.71
C ALA A 44 2.22 12.05 0.35
N LYS A 45 2.02 13.00 1.26
CA LYS A 45 1.32 14.25 0.94
C LYS A 45 2.13 15.16 0.02
N GLU A 46 3.44 15.13 0.16
CA GLU A 46 4.36 16.02 -0.56
C GLU A 46 4.74 15.47 -1.93
N TYR A 47 5.04 14.17 -2.02
CA TYR A 47 5.58 13.55 -3.23
C TYR A 47 4.63 12.56 -3.92
N SER A 48 3.62 12.01 -3.24
CA SER A 48 2.75 11.01 -3.88
C SER A 48 1.84 11.66 -4.92
N GLU A 49 1.95 11.18 -6.15
CA GLU A 49 1.12 11.63 -7.27
C GLU A 49 -0.20 10.84 -7.39
N CYS A 50 -0.55 10.05 -6.38
CA CYS A 50 -1.83 9.35 -6.28
C CYS A 50 -2.83 10.18 -5.47
N PRO A 51 -4.15 10.15 -5.76
CA PRO A 51 -5.15 10.83 -4.93
C PRO A 51 -5.12 10.45 -3.44
N SER A 52 -4.61 9.26 -3.13
CA SER A 52 -4.36 8.78 -1.76
C SER A 52 -3.31 9.60 -1.00
N GLY A 53 -2.45 10.35 -1.69
CA GLY A 53 -1.44 11.24 -1.10
C GLY A 53 -2.04 12.22 -0.10
N SER A 54 -3.22 12.77 -0.38
CA SER A 54 -3.97 13.64 0.54
C SER A 54 -4.27 12.99 1.91
N LYS A 55 -4.43 11.67 1.94
CA LYS A 55 -4.66 10.85 3.15
C LYS A 55 -3.36 10.25 3.70
N GLY A 56 -2.20 10.78 3.30
CA GLY A 56 -0.91 10.22 3.70
C GLY A 56 -0.56 8.92 2.98
N GLY A 57 -1.11 8.70 1.78
CA GLY A 57 -0.86 7.52 0.97
C GLY A 57 -1.71 6.30 1.32
N ASP A 58 -2.60 6.40 2.32
CA ASP A 58 -3.42 5.28 2.77
C ASP A 58 -4.46 4.87 1.71
N LEU A 59 -4.40 3.59 1.32
CA LEU A 59 -5.35 2.98 0.38
C LEU A 59 -6.50 2.26 1.09
N GLY A 60 -6.43 2.12 2.41
CA GLY A 60 -7.37 1.30 3.16
C GLY A 60 -7.13 -0.20 2.96
N TYR A 61 -8.02 -1.02 3.50
CA TYR A 61 -8.00 -2.46 3.34
C TYR A 61 -8.35 -2.83 1.90
N PHE A 62 -7.64 -3.78 1.32
CA PHE A 62 -7.96 -4.38 0.03
C PHE A 62 -7.72 -5.88 0.04
N GLY A 63 -8.44 -6.56 -0.86
CA GLY A 63 -8.33 -8.00 -1.10
C GLY A 63 -7.48 -8.31 -2.34
N PRO A 64 -7.18 -9.60 -2.58
CA PRO A 64 -6.48 -10.02 -3.78
C PRO A 64 -7.33 -9.76 -5.03
N GLY A 65 -6.70 -9.38 -6.12
CA GLY A 65 -7.32 -8.98 -7.39
C GLY A 65 -7.88 -7.55 -7.42
N THR A 66 -7.53 -6.71 -6.44
CA THR A 66 -8.00 -5.29 -6.39
C THR A 66 -6.93 -4.32 -6.88
N MET A 67 -5.65 -4.66 -6.74
CA MET A 67 -4.51 -3.82 -7.10
C MET A 67 -3.74 -4.43 -8.28
N VAL A 68 -2.82 -3.66 -8.88
CA VAL A 68 -1.93 -4.19 -9.91
C VAL A 68 -1.06 -5.30 -9.33
N LYS A 69 -0.87 -6.37 -10.11
CA LYS A 69 -0.15 -7.58 -9.70
C LYS A 69 1.18 -7.33 -8.97
N PRO A 70 2.12 -6.51 -9.49
CA PRO A 70 3.39 -6.25 -8.79
C PRO A 70 3.20 -5.55 -7.42
N PHE A 71 2.24 -4.65 -7.31
CA PHE A 71 1.92 -3.96 -6.05
C PHE A 71 1.27 -4.91 -5.05
N GLU A 72 0.34 -5.74 -5.53
CA GLU A 72 -0.33 -6.75 -4.73
C GLU A 72 0.67 -7.76 -4.17
N ASP A 73 1.50 -8.35 -5.04
CA ASP A 73 2.48 -9.36 -4.65
C ASP A 73 3.45 -8.80 -3.59
N ALA A 74 3.94 -7.57 -3.78
CA ALA A 74 4.76 -6.90 -2.78
C ALA A 74 4.01 -6.66 -1.46
N SER A 75 2.78 -6.13 -1.52
CA SER A 75 1.95 -5.88 -0.33
C SER A 75 1.65 -7.15 0.47
N TYR A 76 1.41 -8.28 -0.20
CA TYR A 76 1.13 -9.56 0.46
C TYR A 76 2.41 -10.30 0.89
N SER A 77 3.55 -10.01 0.25
CA SER A 77 4.88 -10.49 0.65
C SER A 77 5.35 -9.84 1.95
N LEU A 78 4.96 -8.57 2.17
CA LEU A 78 5.13 -7.91 3.46
C LEU A 78 4.34 -8.70 4.54
N THR A 79 5.10 -9.40 5.38
CA THR A 79 4.58 -10.32 6.39
C THR A 79 4.79 -9.82 7.82
N LYS A 80 5.54 -8.74 7.99
CA LYS A 80 5.81 -8.16 9.30
C LYS A 80 4.54 -7.54 9.89
N SER A 81 4.34 -7.75 11.18
CA SER A 81 3.19 -7.26 11.97
C SER A 81 3.24 -5.76 12.26
N HIS A 82 4.20 -5.03 11.70
CA HIS A 82 4.45 -3.62 11.93
C HIS A 82 4.50 -2.84 10.61
N PRO A 83 4.21 -1.53 10.62
CA PRO A 83 4.50 -0.64 9.49
C PRO A 83 5.96 -0.79 9.09
N THR A 84 6.20 -1.40 7.92
CA THR A 84 7.53 -1.54 7.39
C THR A 84 7.56 -1.01 5.98
N THR A 85 8.46 -0.06 5.75
CA THR A 85 8.94 0.39 4.44
C THR A 85 10.16 -0.43 4.00
N ASP A 86 10.37 -1.63 4.59
CA ASP A 86 11.47 -2.54 4.27
C ASP A 86 11.35 -3.17 2.88
N GLY A 87 10.19 -3.03 2.23
CA GLY A 87 10.02 -3.43 0.85
C GLY A 87 10.86 -2.57 -0.09
N GLU A 88 11.44 -3.18 -1.12
CA GLU A 88 12.04 -2.43 -2.21
C GLU A 88 10.98 -1.62 -2.97
N PRO A 89 11.34 -0.46 -3.53
CA PRO A 89 10.45 0.29 -4.39
C PRO A 89 9.95 -0.57 -5.56
N VAL A 90 8.63 -0.70 -5.68
CA VAL A 90 8.00 -1.52 -6.69
C VAL A 90 7.81 -0.69 -7.96
N LYS A 91 8.44 -1.11 -9.06
CA LYS A 91 8.21 -0.50 -10.37
C LYS A 91 6.91 -1.02 -10.98
N THR A 92 6.06 -0.10 -11.42
CA THR A 92 4.87 -0.40 -12.23
C THR A 92 4.82 0.48 -13.47
N GLN A 93 3.79 0.31 -14.30
CA GLN A 93 3.53 1.18 -15.46
C GLN A 93 3.32 2.66 -15.10
N PHE A 94 2.99 2.98 -13.84
CA PHE A 94 2.79 4.35 -13.40
C PHE A 94 4.08 5.01 -12.90
N GLY A 95 5.10 4.21 -12.55
CA GLY A 95 6.35 4.69 -11.96
C GLY A 95 6.80 3.82 -10.78
N TYR A 96 7.47 4.43 -9.80
CA TYR A 96 7.97 3.73 -8.61
C TYR A 96 7.01 3.90 -7.43
N HIS A 97 6.76 2.79 -6.74
CA HIS A 97 5.86 2.73 -5.60
C HIS A 97 6.59 2.28 -4.34
N LEU A 98 6.57 3.11 -3.30
CA LEU A 98 6.97 2.68 -1.96
C LEU A 98 5.72 2.20 -1.23
N ILE A 99 5.79 1.02 -0.61
CA ILE A 99 4.65 0.38 0.06
C ILE A 99 4.96 0.27 1.54
N GLU A 100 4.02 0.71 2.37
CA GLU A 100 4.02 0.53 3.82
C GLU A 100 2.82 -0.31 4.24
N LEU A 101 3.07 -1.44 4.91
CA LEU A 101 2.00 -2.28 5.45
C LEU A 101 1.51 -1.74 6.80
N THR A 102 0.39 -1.03 6.80
CA THR A 102 -0.16 -0.42 8.03
C THR A 102 -1.09 -1.35 8.81
N GLY A 103 -1.59 -2.41 8.18
CA GLY A 103 -2.41 -3.40 8.89
C GLY A 103 -2.71 -4.67 8.10
N ARG A 104 -3.05 -5.74 8.80
CA ARG A 104 -3.45 -7.01 8.19
C ARG A 104 -4.54 -7.69 9.01
N VAL A 105 -5.62 -8.09 8.35
CA VAL A 105 -6.69 -8.84 9.02
C VAL A 105 -6.39 -10.33 8.94
N MET A 106 -6.02 -10.91 10.08
CA MET A 106 -5.89 -12.35 10.19
C MET A 106 -7.28 -13.00 10.25
N MET A 107 -7.69 -13.59 9.13
CA MET A 107 -8.99 -14.24 9.01
C MET A 107 -9.02 -15.60 9.74
N PRO A 108 -9.97 -15.81 10.67
CA PRO A 108 -10.26 -17.12 11.25
C PRO A 108 -10.62 -18.13 10.17
N LEU A 109 -10.30 -19.41 10.42
CA LEU A 109 -10.58 -20.52 9.48
C LEU A 109 -12.03 -20.53 8.96
N LEU A 110 -12.99 -20.26 9.84
CA LEU A 110 -14.42 -20.21 9.51
C LEU A 110 -14.75 -19.14 8.45
N LEU A 111 -14.08 -17.99 8.51
CA LEU A 111 -14.28 -16.89 7.56
C LEU A 111 -13.48 -17.08 6.27
N ARG A 112 -12.37 -17.83 6.31
CA ARG A 112 -11.52 -18.11 5.12
C ARG A 112 -12.30 -18.80 4.00
N ARG A 113 -13.21 -19.72 4.35
CA ARG A 113 -14.04 -20.41 3.36
C ARG A 113 -14.97 -19.44 2.63
N LYS A 114 -15.67 -18.55 3.37
CA LYS A 114 -16.54 -17.52 2.80
C LYS A 114 -15.76 -16.54 1.91
N TRP A 115 -14.59 -16.10 2.37
CA TRP A 115 -13.69 -15.20 1.63
C TRP A 115 -13.19 -15.78 0.31
N ARG A 116 -12.81 -17.06 0.29
CA ARG A 116 -12.39 -17.72 -0.94
C ARG A 116 -13.55 -17.95 -1.90
N ALA A 117 -14.72 -18.34 -1.36
CA ALA A 117 -15.86 -18.75 -2.16
C ALA A 117 -16.64 -17.58 -2.80
N SER A 118 -16.67 -16.39 -2.19
CA SER A 118 -17.53 -15.29 -2.64
C SER A 118 -16.75 -13.98 -2.81
N SER A 119 -16.67 -13.50 -4.05
CA SER A 119 -16.14 -12.16 -4.37
C SER A 119 -16.96 -11.04 -3.73
N ALA A 120 -18.29 -11.19 -3.70
CA ALA A 120 -19.19 -10.25 -3.04
C ALA A 120 -18.89 -10.15 -1.54
N TYR A 121 -18.64 -11.29 -0.87
CA TYR A 121 -18.24 -11.28 0.54
C TYR A 121 -16.89 -10.59 0.76
N ARG A 122 -15.94 -10.72 -0.18
CA ARG A 122 -14.66 -10.00 -0.10
C ARG A 122 -14.87 -8.49 -0.18
N GLN A 123 -15.62 -8.04 -1.18
CA GLN A 123 -15.93 -6.61 -1.38
C GLN A 123 -16.65 -6.04 -0.15
N HIS A 124 -17.71 -6.70 0.31
CA HIS A 124 -18.47 -6.30 1.49
C HIS A 124 -17.62 -6.19 2.76
N LEU A 125 -16.73 -7.16 3.01
CA LEU A 125 -15.84 -7.09 4.16
C LEU A 125 -14.82 -5.96 4.05
N VAL A 126 -14.21 -5.80 2.88
CA VAL A 126 -13.25 -4.72 2.61
C VAL A 126 -13.91 -3.36 2.81
N GLU A 127 -15.12 -3.19 2.27
CA GLU A 127 -15.92 -1.98 2.46
C GLU A 127 -16.18 -1.72 3.94
N LYS A 128 -16.71 -2.71 4.68
CA LYS A 128 -16.91 -2.59 6.13
C LYS A 128 -15.65 -2.25 6.92
N LEU A 129 -14.48 -2.73 6.49
CA LEU A 129 -13.21 -2.43 7.14
C LEU A 129 -12.72 -1.01 6.86
N ASN A 130 -13.14 -0.42 5.73
CA ASN A 130 -12.79 0.94 5.33
C ASN A 130 -13.80 1.99 5.76
N THR A 131 -15.05 1.60 6.02
CA THR A 131 -16.07 2.50 6.56
C THR A 131 -15.76 2.78 8.05
N PRO A 132 -15.62 4.04 8.47
CA PRO A 132 -15.51 4.36 9.89
C PRO A 132 -16.80 3.94 10.60
N ALA A 133 -16.68 3.22 11.72
CA ALA A 133 -17.81 2.81 12.53
C ALA A 133 -18.50 4.06 13.13
N GLY A 134 -19.56 4.55 12.47
CA GLY A 134 -20.26 5.76 12.92
C GLY A 134 -21.13 6.44 11.86
N GLN A 135 -21.94 5.68 11.11
CA GLN A 135 -23.17 6.18 10.47
C GLN A 135 -24.36 5.40 11.00
#